data_AF-A0AAV9Z090-F1
#
_entry.id   AF-A0AAV9Z090-F1
#
_cell.length_a   1.000
_cell.length_b   1.000
_cell.length_c   1.000
_cell.angle_alpha   90.00
_cell.angle_beta   90.00
_cell.angle_gamma   90.00
#
_symmetry.space_group_name_H-M   'P 1'
#
loop_
_entity.id
_entity.type
_entity.pdbx_description
1 polymer ?
#
loop_
_entity_poly.entity_id
_entity_poly.type
_entity_poly.pdbx_seq_one_letter_code
_entity_poly.pdbx_strand_id
1 'polypeptide(L)'
;CRVCGKAVKGPDRQQHVILKASRGVSEASVRVPVSTSYPCGTCGGTCSISIKNKKADSDCPSAYPFLITTAKKFLPTRPCTNVPVLCAMQNCKQIHWKYNFRQHMEERHPGWEDLISDDFVEEIRISSQEQLGLRIPLQFVIQWPPSPPPSTSEPISTRPSTPTAQKRPASTVPLSPRRSSARNKENDDPNDTHTAKIRRIT
;
A
#
# COMPACT_ATOMS: atom_id res chain seq x y z
N CYS A 1 -13.28 2.26 12.07
CA CYS A 1 -13.42 2.01 10.62
C CYS A 1 -14.91 1.97 10.31
N ARG A 2 -15.37 2.81 9.36
CA ARG A 2 -16.79 2.84 8.99
C ARG A 2 -17.26 1.52 8.36
N VAL A 3 -16.38 0.87 7.60
CA VAL A 3 -16.75 -0.37 6.89
C VAL A 3 -16.97 -1.54 7.83
N CYS A 4 -16.11 -1.75 8.84
CA CYS A 4 -16.22 -2.93 9.70
C CYS A 4 -16.59 -2.66 11.17
N GLY A 5 -16.73 -1.38 11.56
CA GLY A 5 -17.02 -0.98 12.94
C GLY A 5 -15.84 -1.04 13.92
N LYS A 6 -14.70 -1.68 13.58
CA LYS A 6 -13.54 -1.79 14.49
C LYS A 6 -12.89 -0.43 14.74
N ALA A 7 -12.40 -0.19 15.95
CA ALA A 7 -11.55 0.97 16.25
C ALA A 7 -10.17 0.78 15.59
N VAL A 8 -9.75 1.75 14.77
CA VAL A 8 -8.48 1.67 14.00
C VAL A 8 -7.73 2.98 14.15
N LYS A 9 -6.47 2.89 14.57
CA LYS A 9 -5.56 4.04 14.72
C LYS A 9 -5.19 4.59 13.34
N GLY A 10 -4.88 5.89 13.27
CA GLY A 10 -4.71 6.64 12.02
C GLY A 10 -3.96 5.88 10.91
N PRO A 11 -2.68 5.52 11.11
CA PRO A 11 -1.87 4.83 10.08
C PRO A 11 -2.40 3.45 9.66
N ASP A 12 -3.16 2.79 10.52
CA ASP A 12 -3.70 1.45 10.25
C ASP A 12 -4.98 1.51 9.41
N ARG A 13 -5.60 2.69 9.27
CA ARG A 13 -6.86 2.85 8.52
C ARG A 13 -6.72 2.48 7.05
N GLN A 14 -5.59 2.85 6.44
CA GLN A 14 -5.28 2.54 5.04
C GLN A 14 -5.14 1.03 4.81
N GLN A 15 -4.66 0.27 5.80
CA GLN A 15 -4.48 -1.18 5.68
C GLN A 15 -5.80 -1.96 5.81
N HIS A 16 -6.83 -1.33 6.37
CA HIS A 16 -7.81 -2.11 7.10
C HIS A 16 -8.86 -2.81 6.22
N VAL A 17 -9.16 -2.36 4.98
CA VAL A 17 -10.41 -2.81 4.34
C VAL A 17 -10.44 -2.92 2.81
N ILE A 18 -9.89 -1.97 2.06
CA ILE A 18 -10.48 -1.73 0.73
C ILE A 18 -10.15 -2.80 -0.32
N LEU A 19 -8.94 -3.35 -0.33
CA LEU A 19 -8.58 -4.34 -1.34
C LEU A 19 -9.35 -5.65 -1.19
N LYS A 20 -9.68 -6.07 0.03
CA LYS A 20 -10.46 -7.30 0.24
C LYS A 20 -11.88 -7.15 -0.29
N ALA A 21 -12.54 -6.06 0.10
CA ALA A 21 -13.91 -5.79 -0.30
C ALA A 21 -14.02 -5.63 -1.82
N SER A 22 -13.08 -4.94 -2.47
CA SER A 22 -13.06 -4.80 -3.93
C SER A 22 -12.78 -6.11 -4.68
N ARG A 23 -12.26 -7.13 -3.99
CA ARG A 23 -12.00 -8.47 -4.54
C ARG A 23 -13.11 -9.47 -4.23
N GLY A 24 -14.24 -9.03 -3.66
CA GLY A 24 -15.33 -9.92 -3.26
C GLY A 24 -14.97 -10.83 -2.09
N VAL A 25 -13.87 -10.56 -1.38
CA VAL A 25 -13.53 -11.28 -0.15
C VAL A 25 -14.47 -10.79 0.93
N SER A 26 -15.55 -11.53 1.15
CA SER A 26 -16.49 -11.28 2.23
C SER A 26 -15.77 -11.43 3.56
N GLU A 27 -15.75 -10.37 4.37
CA GLU A 27 -15.43 -10.49 5.78
C GLU A 27 -16.72 -10.39 6.58
N ALA A 28 -16.93 -11.31 7.52
CA ALA A 28 -18.06 -11.28 8.44
C ALA A 28 -18.18 -9.94 9.21
N SER A 29 -17.09 -9.16 9.27
CA SER A 29 -17.08 -7.86 9.92
C SER A 29 -17.55 -6.70 9.05
N VAL A 30 -17.79 -6.84 7.74
CA VAL A 30 -18.26 -5.73 6.89
C VAL A 30 -19.70 -5.36 7.24
N ARG A 31 -19.89 -4.15 7.76
CA ARG A 31 -21.19 -3.56 8.13
C ARG A 31 -21.74 -2.59 7.09
N VAL A 32 -20.86 -1.98 6.29
CA VAL A 32 -21.22 -0.99 5.28
C VAL A 32 -20.69 -1.45 3.93
N PRO A 33 -21.51 -1.42 2.87
CA PRO A 33 -21.05 -1.79 1.53
C PRO A 33 -19.93 -0.85 1.07
N VAL A 34 -18.92 -1.44 0.43
CA VAL A 34 -17.84 -0.69 -0.25
C VAL A 34 -18.28 -0.41 -1.68
N SER A 35 -18.02 0.80 -2.17
CA SER A 35 -18.30 1.18 -3.55
C SER A 35 -17.58 0.25 -4.50
N THR A 36 -18.30 -0.20 -5.54
CA THR A 36 -17.73 -0.98 -6.64
C THR A 36 -17.07 -0.09 -7.70
N SER A 37 -17.32 1.22 -7.67
CA SER A 37 -16.74 2.20 -8.59
C SER A 37 -15.80 3.12 -7.80
N TYR A 38 -14.50 2.94 -8.02
CA TYR A 38 -13.42 3.76 -7.44
C TYR A 38 -13.56 4.01 -5.92
N PRO A 39 -13.61 2.96 -5.08
CA PRO A 39 -13.77 3.13 -3.65
C PRO A 39 -12.65 3.97 -3.03
N CYS A 40 -13.01 4.80 -2.08
CA CYS A 40 -12.10 5.62 -1.29
C CYS A 40 -11.16 4.71 -0.50
N GLY A 41 -9.85 4.97 -0.60
CA GLY A 41 -8.75 4.36 0.13
C GLY A 41 -8.84 4.40 1.67
N THR A 42 -9.84 5.09 2.23
CA THR A 42 -10.03 5.21 3.68
C THR A 42 -11.40 4.74 4.16
N CYS A 43 -12.50 5.14 3.52
CA CYS A 43 -13.86 4.77 3.97
C CYS A 43 -14.59 3.78 3.07
N GLY A 44 -14.04 3.45 1.89
CA GLY A 44 -14.70 2.59 0.90
C GLY A 44 -15.85 3.23 0.12
N GLY A 45 -16.27 4.47 0.42
CA GLY A 45 -17.30 5.19 -0.36
C GLY A 45 -16.74 5.91 -1.59
N THR A 46 -17.49 6.85 -2.17
CA THR A 46 -17.04 7.72 -3.27
C THR A 46 -16.57 9.06 -2.70
N CYS A 47 -15.26 9.22 -2.51
CA CYS A 47 -14.65 10.44 -1.97
C CYS A 47 -13.69 11.04 -2.99
N SER A 48 -13.63 12.36 -3.08
CA SER A 48 -12.62 13.03 -3.89
C SER A 48 -11.24 12.92 -3.24
N ILE A 49 -10.21 12.85 -4.08
CA ILE A 49 -8.82 12.79 -3.64
C ILE A 49 -7.94 13.72 -4.47
N SER A 50 -6.98 14.35 -3.81
CA SER A 50 -5.95 15.17 -4.42
C SER A 50 -4.60 14.92 -3.74
N ILE A 51 -3.53 15.41 -4.35
CA ILE A 51 -2.17 15.35 -3.81
C ILE A 51 -1.71 16.78 -3.55
N LYS A 52 -1.43 17.12 -2.29
CA LYS A 52 -0.93 18.44 -1.87
C LYS A 52 0.35 18.29 -1.07
N ASN A 53 1.43 18.95 -1.48
CA ASN A 53 2.73 18.92 -0.77
C ASN A 53 3.21 17.49 -0.45
N LYS A 54 3.12 16.56 -1.42
CA LYS A 54 3.47 15.13 -1.29
C LYS A 54 2.64 14.36 -0.24
N LYS A 55 1.52 14.92 0.20
CA LYS A 55 0.53 14.29 1.09
C LYS A 55 -0.74 13.97 0.32
N ALA A 56 -1.41 12.90 0.75
CA ALA A 56 -2.76 12.61 0.32
C ALA A 56 -3.73 13.60 1.01
N ASP A 57 -4.62 14.20 0.22
CA ASP A 57 -5.69 15.09 0.68
C ASP A 57 -7.02 14.57 0.14
N SER A 58 -8.05 14.46 0.98
CA SER A 58 -9.34 13.89 0.59
C SER A 58 -10.47 14.54 1.38
N ASP A 59 -11.64 14.69 0.76
CA ASP A 59 -12.88 15.11 1.41
C ASP A 59 -13.50 14.04 2.33
N CYS A 60 -12.88 12.86 2.41
CA CYS A 60 -13.37 11.76 3.20
C CYS A 60 -13.39 12.12 4.70
N PRO A 61 -14.52 11.97 5.42
CA PRO A 61 -14.59 12.22 6.87
C PRO A 61 -13.68 11.32 7.72
N SER A 62 -13.20 10.22 7.14
CA SER A 62 -12.27 9.30 7.79
C SER A 62 -10.81 9.54 7.38
N ALA A 63 -10.54 10.49 6.49
CA ALA A 63 -9.21 10.82 5.99
C ALA A 63 -8.26 11.15 7.15
N TYR A 64 -7.00 10.79 6.95
CA TYR A 64 -5.91 11.21 7.81
C TYR A 64 -4.74 11.65 6.93
N PRO A 65 -3.98 12.67 7.32
CA PRO A 65 -2.84 13.10 6.55
C PRO A 65 -1.72 12.07 6.64
N PHE A 66 -1.16 11.69 5.49
CA PHE A 66 0.05 10.87 5.42
C PHE A 66 0.93 11.28 4.25
N LEU A 67 2.25 11.05 4.40
CA LEU A 67 3.22 11.25 3.33
C LEU A 67 3.16 10.08 2.35
N ILE A 68 2.98 10.38 1.07
CA ILE A 68 2.87 9.38 0.00
C ILE A 68 4.16 8.56 -0.09
N THR A 69 5.32 9.20 0.00
CA THR A 69 6.63 8.53 -0.06
C THR A 69 6.82 7.46 1.02
N THR A 70 6.29 7.70 2.21
CA THR A 70 6.32 6.72 3.30
C THR A 70 5.28 5.63 3.09
N ALA A 71 4.08 5.97 2.65
CA ALA A 71 3.00 5.01 2.44
C ALA A 71 3.20 4.09 1.22
N LYS A 72 4.01 4.47 0.23
CA LYS A 72 4.39 3.62 -0.91
C LYS A 72 5.27 2.41 -0.52
N LYS A 73 5.94 2.45 0.63
CA LYS A 73 6.89 1.40 1.04
C LYS A 73 6.15 0.24 1.70
N PHE A 74 6.24 -0.94 1.09
CA PHE A 74 5.80 -2.18 1.70
C PHE A 74 6.64 -2.48 2.95
N LEU A 75 5.98 -2.78 4.06
CA LEU A 75 6.58 -3.31 5.28
C LEU A 75 5.76 -4.52 5.73
N PRO A 76 6.35 -5.60 6.27
CA PRO A 76 5.57 -6.72 6.79
C PRO A 76 4.56 -6.32 7.87
N THR A 77 4.87 -5.30 8.67
CA THR A 77 3.98 -4.72 9.70
C THR A 77 2.94 -3.74 9.14
N ARG A 78 3.14 -3.27 7.91
CA ARG A 78 2.25 -2.36 7.18
C ARG A 78 2.27 -2.72 5.69
N PRO A 79 1.55 -3.78 5.29
CA PRO A 79 1.64 -4.32 3.93
C PRO A 79 0.94 -3.43 2.89
N CYS A 80 0.04 -2.54 3.31
CA CYS A 80 -0.71 -1.68 2.39
C CYS A 80 0.17 -0.57 1.81
N THR A 81 0.26 -0.52 0.48
CA THR A 81 0.91 0.54 -0.29
C THR A 81 -0.09 1.45 -1.01
N ASN A 82 -1.37 1.42 -0.63
CA ASN A 82 -2.46 2.08 -1.34
C ASN A 82 -2.42 3.62 -1.24
N VAL A 83 -1.69 4.28 -2.11
CA VAL A 83 -1.58 5.75 -2.14
C VAL A 83 -2.36 6.35 -3.31
N PRO A 84 -2.73 7.64 -3.27
CA PRO A 84 -3.13 8.33 -4.49
C PRO A 84 -1.96 8.38 -5.48
N VAL A 85 -2.26 8.10 -6.73
CA VAL A 85 -1.35 8.19 -7.87
C VAL A 85 -2.03 9.02 -8.96
N LEU A 86 -1.26 9.86 -9.63
CA LEU A 86 -1.73 10.66 -10.77
C LEU A 86 -1.63 9.78 -12.03
N CYS A 87 -2.68 9.76 -12.85
CA CYS A 87 -2.65 9.03 -14.11
C CYS A 87 -1.59 9.61 -15.07
N ALA A 88 -0.71 8.75 -15.58
CA ALA A 88 0.37 9.12 -16.50
C ALA A 88 -0.10 9.37 -17.94
N MET A 89 -1.32 8.96 -18.30
CA MET A 89 -1.86 9.16 -19.64
C MET A 89 -2.01 10.64 -19.96
N GLN A 90 -1.52 11.05 -21.14
CA GLN A 90 -1.67 12.41 -21.62
C GLN A 90 -3.15 12.82 -21.59
N ASN A 91 -3.42 14.02 -21.09
CA ASN A 91 -4.75 14.62 -20.96
C ASN A 91 -5.71 13.99 -19.92
N CYS A 92 -5.34 12.90 -19.24
CA CYS A 92 -6.22 12.33 -18.19
C CYS A 92 -6.22 13.19 -16.91
N LYS A 93 -5.03 13.42 -16.33
CA LYS A 93 -4.81 14.22 -15.10
C LYS A 93 -5.65 13.78 -13.89
N GLN A 94 -6.29 12.62 -13.93
CA GLN A 94 -7.09 12.10 -12.82
C GLN A 94 -6.18 11.49 -11.74
N ILE A 95 -6.60 11.61 -10.48
CA ILE A 95 -5.91 11.02 -9.33
C ILE A 95 -6.80 9.90 -8.78
N HIS A 96 -6.23 8.70 -8.68
CA HIS A 96 -6.93 7.54 -8.16
C HIS A 96 -6.11 6.88 -7.05
N TRP A 97 -6.76 6.11 -6.19
CA TRP A 97 -6.05 5.21 -5.29
C TRP A 97 -5.36 4.12 -6.11
N LYS A 98 -4.13 3.74 -5.73
CA LYS A 98 -3.34 2.67 -6.39
C LYS A 98 -4.18 1.43 -6.68
N TYR A 99 -5.04 1.01 -5.74
CA TYR A 99 -5.88 -0.18 -5.93
C TYR A 99 -7.00 -0.03 -6.95
N ASN A 100 -7.36 1.20 -7.33
CA ASN A 100 -8.37 1.51 -8.33
C ASN A 100 -7.77 1.69 -9.72
N PHE A 101 -6.43 1.71 -9.85
CA PHE A 101 -5.78 2.00 -11.13
C PHE A 101 -6.04 0.95 -12.19
N ARG A 102 -6.18 -0.34 -11.82
CA ARG A 102 -6.56 -1.37 -12.79
C ARG A 102 -7.85 -1.01 -13.53
N GLN A 103 -8.90 -0.77 -12.76
CA GLN A 103 -10.21 -0.38 -13.28
C GLN A 103 -10.11 0.94 -14.08
N HIS A 104 -9.35 1.92 -13.58
CA HIS A 104 -9.11 3.17 -14.29
C HIS A 104 -8.56 2.96 -15.69
N MET A 105 -7.48 2.17 -15.80
CA MET A 105 -6.78 1.97 -17.06
C MET A 105 -7.65 1.16 -18.03
N GLU A 106 -8.30 0.09 -17.56
CA GLU A 106 -9.21 -0.74 -18.37
C GLU A 106 -10.42 0.07 -18.90
N GLU A 107 -11.01 0.96 -18.09
CA GLU A 107 -12.21 1.73 -18.48
C GLU A 107 -11.91 2.99 -19.30
N ARG A 108 -10.82 3.69 -19.00
CA ARG A 108 -10.53 5.03 -19.57
C ARG A 108 -9.44 5.02 -20.62
N HIS A 109 -8.60 3.99 -20.64
CA HIS A 109 -7.40 3.92 -21.46
C HIS A 109 -7.26 2.54 -22.10
N PRO A 110 -8.20 2.09 -22.95
CA PRO A 110 -8.05 0.81 -23.64
C PRO A 110 -6.76 0.80 -24.50
N GLY A 111 -5.94 -0.24 -24.36
CA GLY A 111 -4.64 -0.34 -25.05
C GLY A 111 -3.54 0.54 -24.45
N TRP A 112 -3.60 0.82 -23.15
CA TRP A 112 -2.64 1.66 -22.43
C TRP A 112 -1.26 1.01 -22.26
N GLU A 113 -1.18 -0.31 -22.42
CA GLU A 113 -0.03 -1.13 -22.05
C GLU A 113 1.26 -0.65 -22.72
N ASP A 114 1.19 -0.22 -23.99
CA ASP A 114 2.33 0.28 -24.76
C ASP A 114 2.55 1.80 -24.62
N LEU A 115 1.66 2.50 -23.92
CA LEU A 115 1.63 3.97 -23.84
C LEU A 115 2.20 4.52 -22.53
N ILE A 116 2.38 3.67 -21.52
CA ILE A 116 2.93 4.09 -20.22
C ILE A 116 4.34 3.54 -20.03
N SER A 117 5.14 4.23 -19.22
CA SER A 117 6.48 3.76 -18.87
C SER A 117 6.45 2.58 -17.90
N ASP A 118 7.45 1.71 -17.97
CA ASP A 118 7.67 0.63 -17.01
C ASP A 118 7.74 1.15 -15.56
N ASP A 119 8.35 2.33 -15.35
CA ASP A 119 8.40 2.97 -14.02
C ASP A 119 6.99 3.24 -13.46
N PHE A 120 6.04 3.66 -14.32
CA PHE A 120 4.66 3.90 -13.90
C PHE A 120 3.91 2.58 -13.66
N VAL A 121 4.15 1.56 -14.49
CA VAL A 121 3.65 0.18 -14.30
C VAL A 121 4.06 -0.33 -12.91
N GLU A 122 5.34 -0.18 -12.54
CA GLU A 122 5.84 -0.58 -11.22
C GLU A 122 5.24 0.24 -10.08
N GLU A 123 5.01 1.54 -10.29
CA GLU A 123 4.38 2.39 -9.29
C GLU A 123 2.96 1.92 -8.91
N ILE A 124 2.17 1.51 -9.90
CA ILE A 124 0.78 1.05 -9.70
C ILE A 124 0.67 -0.46 -9.39
N ARG A 125 1.77 -1.22 -9.50
CA ARG A 125 1.81 -2.67 -9.27
C ARG A 125 1.46 -3.04 -7.83
N ILE A 126 0.51 -3.96 -7.66
CA ILE A 126 0.15 -4.52 -6.35
C ILE A 126 0.82 -5.88 -6.23
N SER A 127 1.88 -5.97 -5.41
CA SER A 127 2.65 -7.22 -5.29
C SER A 127 1.83 -8.34 -4.64
N SER A 128 2.17 -9.60 -4.93
CA SER A 128 1.55 -10.74 -4.24
C SER A 128 1.83 -10.72 -2.73
N GLN A 129 3.01 -10.26 -2.32
CA GLN A 129 3.39 -10.12 -0.91
C GLN A 129 2.49 -9.11 -0.18
N GLU A 130 2.18 -7.98 -0.82
CA GLU A 130 1.22 -6.99 -0.32
C GLU A 130 -0.17 -7.59 -0.14
N GLN A 131 -0.67 -8.32 -1.14
CA GLN A 131 -2.00 -8.94 -1.09
C GLN A 131 -2.09 -10.00 0.01
N LEU A 132 -1.07 -10.86 0.14
CA LEU A 132 -0.99 -11.87 1.20
C LEU A 132 -0.82 -11.23 2.58
N GLY A 133 -0.03 -10.16 2.70
CA GLY A 133 0.12 -9.39 3.93
C GLY A 133 -1.20 -8.76 4.37
N LEU A 134 -2.02 -8.34 3.40
CA LEU A 134 -3.39 -7.90 3.62
C LEU A 134 -4.36 -9.05 3.93
N ARG A 135 -3.91 -10.31 4.02
CA ARG A 135 -4.75 -11.49 4.27
C ARG A 135 -5.80 -11.72 3.18
N ILE A 136 -5.46 -11.43 1.93
CA ILE A 136 -6.25 -11.85 0.77
C ILE A 136 -5.97 -13.34 0.54
N PRO A 137 -7.00 -14.21 0.49
CA PRO A 137 -6.79 -15.62 0.20
C PRO A 137 -6.16 -15.83 -1.18
N LEU A 138 -5.35 -16.88 -1.33
CA LEU A 138 -4.52 -17.10 -2.54
C LEU A 138 -5.34 -17.10 -3.84
N GLN A 139 -6.57 -17.63 -3.80
CA GLN A 139 -7.46 -17.67 -4.95
C GLN A 139 -7.98 -16.30 -5.42
N PHE A 140 -7.82 -15.25 -4.60
CA PHE A 140 -8.16 -13.87 -4.93
C PHE A 140 -6.92 -12.99 -5.18
N VAL A 141 -5.71 -13.53 -5.06
CA VAL A 141 -4.48 -12.82 -5.39
C VAL A 141 -4.40 -12.69 -6.90
N ILE A 142 -4.27 -11.46 -7.38
CA ILE A 142 -4.12 -11.18 -8.81
C ILE A 142 -2.72 -10.64 -9.10
N GLN A 143 -2.14 -10.96 -10.26
CA GLN A 143 -1.02 -10.19 -10.78
C GLN A 143 -1.59 -8.99 -11.54
N TRP A 144 -1.28 -7.78 -11.06
CA TRP A 144 -1.58 -6.55 -11.77
C TRP A 144 -0.48 -5.51 -11.57
N PRO A 145 0.02 -4.86 -12.64
CA PRO A 145 -0.28 -5.10 -14.06
C PRO A 145 -0.05 -6.54 -14.56
N PRO A 146 -0.67 -6.97 -15.68
CA PRO A 146 -0.37 -8.26 -16.26
C PRO A 146 1.13 -8.29 -16.51
N SER A 147 1.83 -9.30 -16.02
CA SER A 147 3.19 -9.50 -16.49
C SER A 147 3.12 -9.71 -18.01
N PRO A 148 4.05 -9.14 -18.80
CA PRO A 148 4.17 -9.55 -20.19
C PRO A 148 4.22 -11.09 -20.19
N PRO A 149 3.54 -11.76 -21.15
CA PRO A 149 3.63 -13.20 -21.25
C PRO A 149 5.11 -13.56 -21.19
N PRO A 150 5.51 -14.60 -20.43
CA PRO A 150 6.91 -14.97 -20.33
C PRO A 150 7.43 -15.05 -21.75
N SER A 151 8.29 -14.09 -22.14
CA SER A 151 8.84 -14.03 -23.49
C SER A 151 9.35 -15.44 -23.71
N THR A 152 8.81 -16.12 -24.72
CA THR A 152 9.16 -17.49 -25.06
C THR A 152 10.63 -17.46 -25.40
N SER A 153 11.47 -17.49 -24.37
CA SER A 153 12.89 -17.55 -24.51
C SER A 153 13.11 -18.90 -25.14
N GLU A 154 13.59 -18.87 -26.37
CA GLU A 154 14.00 -20.07 -27.08
C GLU A 154 14.78 -20.94 -26.10
N PRO A 155 14.54 -22.27 -26.11
CA PRO A 155 15.12 -23.18 -25.15
C PRO A 155 16.60 -22.88 -24.99
N ILE A 156 16.98 -22.44 -23.79
CA ILE A 156 18.37 -22.19 -23.44
C ILE A 156 19.10 -23.49 -23.74
N SER A 157 19.80 -23.50 -24.87
CA SER A 157 20.66 -24.58 -25.30
C SER A 157 21.68 -24.74 -24.19
N THR A 158 21.48 -25.79 -23.40
CA THR A 158 22.24 -26.08 -22.20
C THR A 158 23.63 -26.46 -22.67
N ARG A 159 24.49 -25.46 -22.83
CA ARG A 159 25.90 -25.69 -23.07
C ARG A 159 26.45 -26.36 -21.81
N PRO A 160 27.02 -27.58 -21.91
CA PRO A 160 27.51 -28.30 -20.75
C PRO A 160 28.55 -27.47 -20.02
N SER A 161 28.27 -27.18 -18.74
CA SER A 161 29.17 -26.43 -17.88
C SER A 161 30.30 -27.34 -17.40
N THR A 162 31.53 -26.95 -17.71
CA THR A 162 32.76 -27.60 -17.27
C THR A 162 32.87 -27.55 -15.74
N PRO A 163 33.26 -28.64 -15.05
CA PRO A 163 33.40 -28.67 -13.61
C PRO A 163 34.63 -27.87 -13.16
N THR A 164 34.43 -26.71 -12.54
CA THR A 164 35.50 -25.96 -11.89
C THR A 164 35.60 -26.36 -10.42
N ALA A 165 36.76 -26.89 -10.04
CA ALA A 165 37.08 -27.42 -8.73
C ALA A 165 36.89 -26.39 -7.59
N GLN A 166 36.17 -26.80 -6.56
CA GLN A 166 35.99 -26.04 -5.32
C GLN A 166 37.24 -26.09 -4.45
N LYS A 167 37.78 -24.92 -4.09
CA LYS A 167 38.81 -24.78 -3.06
C LYS A 167 38.19 -24.18 -1.79
N ARG A 168 37.97 -25.04 -0.79
CA ARG A 168 37.68 -24.62 0.60
C ARG A 168 38.89 -23.85 1.16
N PRO A 169 38.65 -22.84 2.01
CA PRO A 169 39.15 -23.01 3.37
C PRO A 169 38.19 -22.53 4.47
N ALA A 170 38.43 -23.14 5.63
CA ALA A 170 37.82 -22.90 6.93
C ALA A 170 38.13 -21.51 7.48
N SER A 171 37.32 -20.99 8.42
CA SER A 171 37.68 -21.11 9.84
C SER A 171 36.72 -20.34 10.74
N THR A 172 36.33 -21.05 11.79
CA THR A 172 35.65 -20.67 13.02
C THR A 172 36.33 -19.52 13.76
N VAL A 173 35.59 -18.49 14.20
CA VAL A 173 35.86 -17.83 15.50
C VAL A 173 34.53 -17.43 16.16
N PRO A 174 34.34 -17.70 17.47
CA PRO A 174 33.13 -17.38 18.23
C PRO A 174 33.26 -16.12 19.12
N LEU A 175 32.10 -15.68 19.61
CA LEU A 175 31.83 -15.01 20.89
C LEU A 175 32.46 -13.63 21.17
N SER A 176 31.59 -12.63 21.33
CA SER A 176 31.57 -11.80 22.54
C SER A 176 30.21 -11.16 22.79
N PRO A 177 29.67 -11.26 24.02
CA PRO A 177 28.48 -10.53 24.46
C PRO A 177 28.89 -9.17 25.02
N ARG A 178 28.26 -8.07 24.56
CA ARG A 178 28.44 -6.75 25.19
C ARG A 178 27.15 -6.24 25.81
N ARG A 179 27.17 -6.35 27.14
CA ARG A 179 26.39 -5.71 28.20
C ARG A 179 25.72 -4.37 27.86
N SER A 180 24.47 -4.29 28.35
CA SER A 180 23.94 -3.29 29.27
C SER A 180 24.09 -1.80 28.93
N SER A 181 22.96 -1.11 28.81
CA SER A 181 22.55 -0.13 29.83
C SER A 181 21.13 0.35 29.56
N ALA A 182 20.23 0.01 30.47
CA ALA A 182 18.96 0.69 30.68
C ALA A 182 19.25 2.15 31.06
N ARG A 183 18.55 3.09 30.42
CA ARG A 183 18.39 4.44 30.95
C ARG A 183 16.90 4.73 31.01
N ASN A 184 16.35 4.55 32.21
CA ASN A 184 15.07 5.10 32.62
C ASN A 184 15.10 6.61 32.39
N LYS A 185 14.06 7.13 31.76
CA LYS A 185 13.68 8.54 31.86
C LYS A 185 12.20 8.55 32.24
N GLU A 186 11.96 8.42 33.54
CA GLU A 186 10.81 9.04 34.18
C GLU A 186 10.91 10.54 33.89
N ASN A 187 9.92 11.05 33.16
CA ASN A 187 9.55 12.46 33.24
C ASN A 187 8.09 12.44 33.66
N ASP A 188 7.89 12.55 34.97
CA ASP A 188 6.71 13.18 35.55
C ASP A 188 6.66 14.62 35.06
N ASP A 189 5.57 14.98 34.40
CA ASP A 189 5.10 16.38 34.37
C ASP A 189 3.59 16.36 34.54
N PRO A 190 3.08 16.77 35.72
CA PRO A 190 1.67 16.97 35.92
C PRO A 190 1.28 18.38 35.48
N ASN A 191 0.02 18.48 35.02
CA ASN A 191 -0.81 19.67 35.14
C ASN A 191 -0.47 20.82 34.16
N ASP A 192 -1.36 21.08 33.19
CA ASP A 192 -2.14 22.30 33.34
C ASP A 192 -3.46 22.28 32.55
N THR A 193 -4.49 22.74 33.23
CA THR A 193 -5.88 22.71 32.83
C THR A 193 -6.25 24.13 32.42
N HIS A 194 -6.26 24.45 31.13
CA HIS A 194 -6.75 25.75 30.66
C HIS A 194 -8.03 25.64 29.84
N THR A 195 -9.12 25.74 30.57
CA THR A 195 -10.46 26.13 30.15
C THR A 195 -10.45 27.57 29.61
N ALA A 196 -10.87 27.80 28.37
CA ALA A 196 -11.38 29.11 27.91
C ALA A 196 -12.27 28.91 26.67
N LYS A 197 -13.61 28.95 26.80
CA LYS A 197 -14.50 30.13 26.82
C LYS A 197 -14.80 30.70 25.42
N ILE A 198 -15.86 30.13 24.85
CA ILE A 198 -16.93 30.74 24.04
C ILE A 198 -16.80 32.26 23.80
N ARG A 199 -16.78 32.67 22.52
CA ARG A 199 -17.51 33.85 22.03
C ARG A 199 -18.12 33.58 20.66
N ARG A 200 -19.46 33.60 20.62
CA ARG A 200 -20.26 33.86 19.41
C ARG A 200 -20.04 35.31 19.00
N ILE A 201 -19.92 35.58 17.71
CA ILE A 201 -20.22 36.89 17.14
C ILE A 201 -21.23 36.63 16.02
N THR A 202 -22.31 37.38 16.14
CA THR A 202 -23.44 37.61 15.23
C THR A 202 -23.02 38.08 13.84
#